data_AF-A0A3D1ZQL0-F1
#
_entry.id   AF-A0A3D1ZQL0-F1
#
_cell.length_a   1.000
_cell.length_b   1.000
_cell.length_c   1.000
_cell.angle_alpha   90.00
_cell.angle_beta   90.00
_cell.angle_gamma   90.00
#
_symmetry.space_group_name_H-M   'P 1'
#
loop_
_entity.id
_entity.type
_entity.pdbx_description
1 polymer ?
#
loop_
_entity_poly.entity_id
_entity_poly.type
_entity_poly.pdbx_seq_one_letter_code
_entity_poly.pdbx_strand_id
1 'polypeptide(L)'
;MSVFENTGLFNAVATEALRRYPFGADDEARLLQLSENATYLVVNSKTGSKDGVLRVGRPGYHTLEEYQSEMAWLRQINDYTPLLVANPLEA
;
A
#
# COMPACT_ATOMS: atom_id res chain seq x y z
N MET A 1 17.65 -5.35 17.00
CA MET A 1 17.12 -4.09 16.44
C MET A 1 15.70 -4.35 16.03
N SER A 2 14.79 -3.64 16.67
CA SER A 2 13.36 -3.84 16.46
C SER A 2 13.00 -3.22 15.11
N VAL A 3 12.20 -3.91 14.28
CA VAL A 3 11.72 -3.39 12.98
C VAL A 3 10.99 -2.04 13.12
N PHE A 4 10.62 -1.66 14.35
CA PHE A 4 10.05 -0.36 14.71
C PHE A 4 11.05 0.82 14.73
N GLU A 5 12.37 0.59 14.60
CA GLU A 5 13.39 1.64 14.76
C GLU A 5 13.57 2.56 13.54
N ASN A 6 13.02 2.24 12.36
CA ASN A 6 13.23 3.07 11.16
C ASN A 6 11.96 3.28 10.31
N THR A 7 11.00 4.03 10.85
CA THR A 7 9.87 4.57 10.07
C THR A 7 10.32 5.46 8.91
N GLY A 8 11.49 6.09 9.01
CA GLY A 8 12.05 6.96 7.97
C GLY A 8 12.29 6.23 6.65
N LEU A 9 12.85 5.02 6.70
CA LEU A 9 13.05 4.20 5.50
C LEU A 9 11.71 3.82 4.83
N PHE A 10 10.73 3.37 5.61
CA PHE A 10 9.41 3.03 5.07
C PHE A 10 8.71 4.25 4.47
N ASN A 11 8.84 5.42 5.09
CA ASN A 11 8.27 6.67 4.57
C ASN A 11 8.92 7.05 3.23
N ALA A 12 10.26 6.97 3.13
CA ALA A 12 10.97 7.26 1.89
C ALA A 12 10.55 6.31 0.76
N VAL A 13 10.43 5.01 1.06
CA VAL A 13 9.94 4.01 0.11
C VAL A 13 8.50 4.30 -0.30
N ALA A 14 7.62 4.66 0.64
CA ALA A 14 6.22 4.97 0.36
C ALA A 14 6.10 6.20 -0.57
N THR A 15 6.84 7.28 -0.29
CA THR A 15 6.85 8.49 -1.12
C THR A 15 7.37 8.21 -2.53
N GLU A 16 8.42 7.38 -2.67
CA GLU A 16 8.95 7.02 -3.98
C GLU A 16 8.00 6.09 -4.75
N ALA A 17 7.40 5.13 -4.05
CA ALA A 17 6.45 4.19 -4.65
C ALA A 17 5.23 4.91 -5.22
N LEU A 18 4.70 5.93 -4.53
CA LEU A 18 3.54 6.70 -5.01
C LEU A 18 3.71 7.23 -6.44
N ARG A 19 4.93 7.62 -6.84
CA ARG A 19 5.24 8.13 -8.18
C ARG A 19 5.07 7.09 -9.29
N ARG A 20 4.93 5.81 -8.93
CA ARG A 20 4.80 4.67 -9.85
C ARG A 20 3.37 4.17 -9.99
N TYR A 21 2.40 4.82 -9.35
CA TYR A 21 1.00 4.45 -9.37
C TYR A 21 0.19 5.62 -9.93
N PRO A 22 -1.10 5.44 -10.30
CA PRO A 22 -1.95 6.47 -10.89
C PRO A 22 -2.41 7.55 -9.87
N PHE A 23 -1.48 8.05 -9.06
CA PHE A 23 -1.65 9.14 -8.10
C PHE A 23 -1.01 10.42 -8.64
N GLY A 24 -1.54 11.56 -8.23
CA GLY A 24 -1.04 12.88 -8.60
C GLY A 24 0.28 13.21 -7.92
N ALA A 25 1.03 14.15 -8.52
CA ALA A 25 2.29 14.65 -7.93
C ALA A 25 2.12 15.33 -6.57
N ASP A 26 0.90 15.78 -6.26
CA ASP A 26 0.52 16.41 -4.99
C ASP A 26 0.01 15.39 -3.95
N ASP A 27 -0.04 14.10 -4.26
CA ASP A 27 -0.53 13.08 -3.35
C ASP A 27 0.56 12.66 -2.34
N GLU A 28 0.15 12.48 -1.10
CA GLU A 28 1.02 12.19 0.03
C GLU A 28 0.69 10.84 0.66
N ALA A 29 1.71 10.10 1.09
CA ALA A 29 1.57 8.90 1.90
C ALA A 29 1.60 9.27 3.39
N ARG A 30 0.50 9.07 4.10
CA ARG A 30 0.39 9.30 5.56
C ARG A 30 0.35 7.98 6.30
N LEU A 31 1.36 7.70 7.12
CA LEU A 31 1.45 6.46 7.88
C LEU A 31 0.23 6.32 8.82
N LEU A 32 -0.53 5.24 8.65
CA LEU A 32 -1.67 4.89 9.50
C LEU A 32 -1.27 3.92 10.60
N GLN A 33 -0.55 2.86 10.23
CA GLN A 33 -0.19 1.79 11.12
C GLN A 33 1.11 1.14 10.69
N LEU A 34 1.96 0.84 11.67
CA LEU A 34 3.13 0.00 11.48
C LEU A 34 2.91 -1.30 12.24
N SER A 35 2.58 -2.37 11.51
CA SER A 35 2.48 -3.74 12.02
C SER A 35 3.28 -4.63 11.08
N GLU A 36 2.80 -5.82 10.70
CA GLU A 36 3.40 -6.68 9.68
C GLU A 36 3.78 -5.91 8.41
N ASN A 37 2.94 -4.97 7.99
CA ASN A 37 3.22 -4.03 6.92
C ASN A 37 3.24 -2.58 7.48
N ALA A 38 3.95 -1.68 6.79
CA ALA A 38 3.76 -0.26 6.98
C ALA A 38 2.61 0.19 6.07
N THR A 39 1.47 0.54 6.66
CA THR A 39 0.25 0.90 5.95
C THR A 39 0.08 2.41 5.94
N TYR A 40 -0.09 2.98 4.75
CA TYR A 40 -0.22 4.40 4.49
C TYR A 40 -1.56 4.72 3.86
N LEU A 41 -2.16 5.84 4.25
CA LEU A 41 -3.25 6.48 3.53
C LEU A 41 -2.67 7.37 2.42
N VAL A 42 -3.15 7.22 1.20
CA VAL A 42 -2.84 8.15 0.10
C VAL A 42 -3.84 9.28 0.16
N VAL A 43 -3.34 10.52 0.25
CA VAL A 43 -4.17 11.72 0.37
C VAL A 43 -3.69 12.76 -0.63
N ASN A 44 -4.61 13.31 -1.43
CA ASN A 44 -4.30 14.49 -2.23
C ASN A 44 -4.12 15.71 -1.32
N SER A 45 -2.93 16.33 -1.35
CA SER A 45 -2.64 17.46 -0.45
C SER A 45 -3.46 18.73 -0.74
N LYS A 46 -3.98 18.88 -1.97
CA LYS A 46 -4.76 20.06 -2.39
C LYS A 46 -6.24 19.94 -2.06
N THR A 47 -6.84 18.78 -2.32
CA THR A 47 -8.28 18.55 -2.12
C THR A 47 -8.59 17.87 -0.79
N GLY A 48 -7.61 17.19 -0.19
CA GLY A 48 -7.80 16.34 0.99
C GLY A 48 -8.52 15.02 0.68
N SER A 49 -8.70 14.65 -0.59
CA SER A 49 -9.32 13.37 -0.97
C SER A 49 -8.46 12.20 -0.49
N LYS A 50 -9.14 11.10 -0.12
CA LYS A 50 -8.50 9.86 0.34
C LYS A 50 -8.54 8.87 -0.81
N ASP A 51 -7.45 8.81 -1.57
CA ASP A 51 -7.46 8.22 -2.91
C ASP A 51 -7.01 6.76 -2.91
N GLY A 52 -6.48 6.26 -1.78
CA GLY A 52 -6.13 4.86 -1.65
C GLY A 52 -5.41 4.49 -0.37
N VAL A 53 -4.99 3.23 -0.31
CA VAL A 53 -4.14 2.68 0.75
C VAL A 53 -2.90 2.07 0.11
N LEU A 54 -1.72 2.44 0.61
CA LEU A 54 -0.44 1.88 0.20
C LEU A 54 0.11 1.00 1.32
N ARG A 55 0.42 -0.26 1.01
CA ARG A 55 1.04 -1.21 1.94
C ARG A 55 2.49 -1.44 1.51
N VAL A 56 3.43 -1.12 2.40
CA VAL A 56 4.86 -1.41 2.20
C VAL A 56 5.24 -2.62 3.05
N GLY A 57 5.64 -3.69 2.37
CA GLY A 57 6.05 -4.95 3.00
C GLY A 57 7.35 -4.83 3.80
N ARG A 58 7.48 -5.66 4.84
CA ARG A 58 8.76 -5.80 5.56
C ARG A 58 9.74 -6.66 4.76
N PRO A 59 11.01 -6.25 4.65
CA PRO A 59 12.02 -7.09 4.02
C PRO A 59 12.11 -8.47 4.68
N GLY A 60 12.09 -9.53 3.87
CA GLY A 60 12.29 -10.92 4.31
C GLY A 60 11.09 -11.59 4.99
N TYR A 61 9.92 -10.93 5.05
CA TYR A 61 8.69 -11.52 5.59
C TYR A 61 7.87 -12.27 4.55
N HIS A 62 7.79 -11.71 3.33
CA HIS A 62 7.05 -12.30 2.22
C HIS A 62 7.88 -12.36 0.95
N THR A 63 7.59 -13.35 0.10
CA THR A 63 8.11 -13.40 -1.27
C THR A 63 7.24 -12.61 -2.24
N LEU A 64 7.74 -12.35 -3.44
CA LEU A 64 6.96 -11.69 -4.48
C LEU A 64 5.77 -12.56 -4.92
N GLU A 65 5.96 -13.87 -4.99
CA GLU A 65 4.94 -14.85 -5.38
C GLU A 65 3.80 -14.89 -4.37
N GLU A 66 4.10 -14.73 -3.08
CA GLU A 66 3.08 -14.63 -2.03
C GLU A 66 2.22 -13.37 -2.22
N TYR A 67 2.82 -12.21 -2.49
CA TYR A 67 2.08 -10.98 -2.81
C TYR A 67 1.23 -11.12 -4.08
N GLN A 68 1.78 -11.74 -5.12
CA GLN A 68 1.03 -12.00 -6.36
C GLN A 68 -0.17 -12.92 -6.12
N SER A 69 0.00 -13.93 -5.26
CA SER A 69 -1.07 -14.86 -4.89
C SER A 69 -2.18 -14.14 -4.10
N GLU A 70 -1.82 -13.27 -3.15
CA GLU A 70 -2.78 -12.42 -2.42
C GLU A 70 -3.58 -11.54 -3.40
N MET A 71 -2.90 -10.85 -4.31
CA MET A 71 -3.55 -9.97 -5.30
C MET A 71 -4.48 -10.75 -6.24
N ALA A 72 -4.07 -11.93 -6.70
CA ALA A 72 -4.89 -12.79 -7.55
C ALA A 72 -6.16 -13.25 -6.80
N TRP A 73 -6.03 -13.59 -5.52
CA TRP A 73 -7.16 -14.01 -4.70
C TRP A 73 -8.16 -12.88 -4.45
N LEU A 74 -7.70 -11.66 -4.15
CA LEU A 74 -8.56 -10.48 -3.99
C LEU A 74 -9.38 -10.19 -5.25
N ARG A 75 -8.76 -10.27 -6.43
CA ARG A 75 -9.47 -10.12 -7.72
C ARG A 75 -10.55 -11.18 -7.89
N GLN A 76 -10.23 -12.45 -7.63
CA GLN A 76 -11.20 -13.53 -7.74
C GLN A 76 -12.38 -13.38 -6.76
N ILE A 77 -12.14 -12.90 -5.53
CA ILE A 77 -13.25 -12.63 -4.60
C ILE A 77 -14.21 -11.61 -5.19
N ASN A 78 -13.70 -10.51 -5.75
CA ASN A 78 -14.53 -9.48 -6.38
C ASN A 78 -15.24 -9.97 -7.65
N ASP A 79 -14.59 -10.81 -8.46
CA ASP A 79 -15.13 -11.27 -9.74
C ASP A 79 -16.22 -12.36 -9.57
N TYR A 80 -16.08 -13.21 -8.54
CA TYR A 80 -16.87 -14.44 -8.43
C TYR A 80 -17.76 -14.51 -7.17
N THR A 81 -17.73 -13.49 -6.31
CA THR A 81 -18.54 -13.48 -5.08
C THR A 81 -19.20 -12.12 -4.88
N PRO A 82 -20.27 -12.03 -4.07
CA PRO A 82 -20.86 -10.74 -3.70
C PRO A 82 -20.05 -9.99 -2.61
N LEU A 83 -18.93 -10.54 -2.14
CA LEU A 83 -18.12 -9.90 -1.12
C LEU A 83 -17.35 -8.73 -1.72
N LEU A 84 -17.40 -7.60 -1.03
CA LEU A 84 -16.64 -6.42 -1.42
C LEU A 84 -15.26 -6.46 -0.77
N VAL A 85 -14.22 -6.54 -1.58
CA VAL A 85 -12.83 -6.42 -1.13
C VAL A 85 -12.11 -5.31 -1.90
N ALA A 86 -11.08 -4.73 -1.28
CA ALA A 86 -10.29 -3.69 -1.92
C ALA A 86 -9.48 -4.27 -3.09
N ASN A 87 -9.69 -3.75 -4.30
CA ASN A 87 -8.92 -4.16 -5.47
C ASN A 87 -7.49 -3.60 -5.40
N PRO A 88 -6.47 -4.43 -5.65
CA PRO A 88 -5.11 -3.94 -5.87
C PRO A 88 -5.10 -2.98 -7.07
N LEU A 89 -4.41 -1.85 -6.91
CA LEU A 89 -4.17 -0.91 -8.00
C LEU A 89 -2.98 -1.38 -8.83
N GLU A 90 -3.09 -1.23 -10.15
CA GLU A 90 -1.96 -1.43 -11.05
C GLU A 90 -1.07 -0.19 -11.04
N ALA A 91 0.23 -0.41 -11.25
CA ALA A 91 1.24 0.62 -11.38
C ALA A 91 1.15 1.30 -12.76
#